data_AF-A0A538CDU7-F1
#
_entry.id   AF-A0A538CDU7-F1
#
_cell.length_a   1.000
_cell.length_b   1.000
_cell.length_c   1.000
_cell.angle_alpha   90.00
_cell.angle_beta   90.00
_cell.angle_gamma   90.00
#
_symmetry.space_group_name_H-M   'P 1'
#
loop_
_entity.id
_entity.type
_entity.pdbx_description
1 polymer ?
#
loop_
_entity_poly.entity_id
_entity_poly.type
_entity_poly.pdbx_seq_one_letter_code
_entity_poly.pdbx_strand_id
1 'polypeptide(L)'
;MATRTRRKTIATPWGGAHSVEQLTLQQRAGERRFASLVQLLETDKGERLVRFAYTTDGTTRRGPVTLRLRDLERLRAALAEHPGLAE
;
A
#
# COMPACT_ATOMS: atom_id res chain seq x y z
N MET A 1 1.61 22.39 19.42
CA MET A 1 1.97 21.10 20.03
C MET A 1 2.06 20.05 18.94
N ALA A 2 3.24 19.50 18.65
CA ALA A 2 3.38 18.47 17.63
C ALA A 2 2.95 17.12 18.22
N THR A 3 1.77 16.66 17.82
CA THR A 3 1.27 15.33 18.19
C THR A 3 2.23 14.30 17.59
N ARG A 4 3.01 13.63 18.43
CA ARG A 4 3.87 12.51 18.01
C ARG A 4 2.95 11.35 17.64
N THR A 5 2.55 11.28 16.37
CA THR A 5 1.74 10.16 15.84
C THR A 5 2.49 8.87 16.13
N ARG A 6 1.96 8.06 17.06
CA ARG A 6 2.48 6.73 17.37
C ARG A 6 2.43 5.94 16.06
N ARG A 7 3.58 5.58 15.49
CA ARG A 7 3.67 4.76 14.27
C ARG A 7 2.90 3.47 14.54
N LYS A 8 1.74 3.31 13.92
CA LYS A 8 0.95 2.08 14.02
C LYS A 8 1.74 0.98 13.34
N THR A 9 2.12 -0.04 14.10
CA THR A 9 2.77 -1.24 13.54
C THR A 9 1.78 -1.96 12.63
N ILE A 10 2.19 -2.19 11.40
CA ILE A 10 1.48 -2.93 10.37
C ILE A 10 2.07 -4.33 10.34
N ALA A 11 1.23 -5.34 10.59
CA ALA A 11 1.65 -6.73 10.46
C ALA A 11 1.78 -7.09 8.97
N THR A 12 2.93 -7.67 8.61
CA THR A 12 3.19 -8.21 7.27
C THR A 12 3.69 -9.66 7.39
N PRO A 13 3.72 -10.45 6.29
CA PRO A 13 4.31 -11.78 6.31
C PRO A 13 5.80 -11.82 6.71
N TRP A 14 6.50 -10.68 6.66
CA TRP A 14 7.92 -10.55 7.01
C TRP A 14 8.15 -9.90 8.38
N GLY A 15 7.09 -9.73 9.17
CA GLY A 15 7.12 -9.12 10.50
C GLY A 15 6.47 -7.75 10.55
N GLY A 16 6.69 -7.06 11.66
CA GLY A 16 6.19 -5.71 11.87
C GLY A 16 6.86 -4.69 10.95
N ALA A 17 6.05 -3.81 10.38
CA ALA A 17 6.52 -2.67 9.59
C ALA A 17 5.79 -1.39 10.00
N HIS A 18 6.31 -0.24 9.58
CA HIS A 18 5.67 1.05 9.77
C HIS A 18 5.53 1.77 8.44
N SER A 19 4.48 2.59 8.31
CA SER A 19 4.28 3.40 7.11
C SER A 19 5.32 4.51 7.02
N VAL A 20 5.95 4.63 5.86
CA VAL A 20 6.86 5.72 5.49
C VAL A 20 6.13 6.73 4.63
N GLU A 21 5.39 6.25 3.63
CA GLU A 21 4.67 7.07 2.66
C GLU A 21 3.34 6.39 2.28
N GLN A 22 2.35 7.18 1.85
CA GLN A 22 1.08 6.66 1.35
C GLN A 22 0.53 7.54 0.20
N LEU A 23 0.30 6.91 -0.95
CA LEU A 23 -0.59 7.40 -1.99
C LEU A 23 -2.03 6.97 -1.68
N THR A 24 -2.97 7.90 -1.81
CA THR A 24 -4.41 7.65 -1.65
C THR A 24 -5.13 8.06 -2.92
N LEU A 25 -5.67 7.09 -3.66
CA LEU A 25 -6.50 7.33 -4.84
C LEU A 25 -7.97 7.22 -4.45
N GLN A 26 -8.65 8.36 -4.36
CA GLN A 26 -10.09 8.42 -4.06
C GLN A 26 -10.90 7.96 -5.27
N GLN A 27 -11.89 7.10 -5.04
CA GLN A 27 -12.72 6.47 -6.06
C GLN A 27 -14.19 6.46 -5.65
N ARG A 28 -15.09 6.35 -6.64
CA ARG A 28 -16.54 6.32 -6.43
C ARG A 28 -17.22 5.33 -7.38
N ALA A 29 -18.29 4.71 -6.89
CA ALA A 29 -19.21 3.92 -7.71
C ALA A 29 -20.64 4.18 -7.22
N GLY A 30 -21.40 4.98 -7.98
CA GLY A 30 -22.64 5.60 -7.49
C GLY A 30 -22.37 6.42 -6.22
N GLU A 31 -23.15 6.18 -5.17
CA GLU A 31 -22.98 6.85 -3.86
C GLU A 31 -21.83 6.28 -3.02
N ARG A 32 -21.28 5.12 -3.39
CA ARG A 32 -20.23 4.47 -2.59
C ARG A 32 -18.89 5.16 -2.80
N ARG A 33 -18.22 5.49 -1.70
CA ARG A 33 -16.88 6.06 -1.69
C ARG A 33 -15.88 5.04 -1.17
N PHE A 34 -14.79 4.88 -1.90
CA PHE A 34 -13.70 4.00 -1.53
C PHE A 34 -12.38 4.62 -1.97
N ALA A 35 -11.27 4.14 -1.44
CA ALA A 35 -9.96 4.61 -1.85
C ALA A 35 -9.00 3.43 -1.99
N SER A 36 -8.23 3.43 -3.08
CA SER A 36 -7.05 2.58 -3.21
C SER A 36 -5.88 3.25 -2.50
N LEU A 37 -5.15 2.49 -1.70
CA LEU A 37 -3.98 2.95 -0.95
C LEU A 37 -2.75 2.19 -1.46
N VAL A 38 -1.69 2.94 -1.79
CA VAL A 38 -0.36 2.38 -2.04
C VAL A 38 0.56 2.92 -0.97
N GLN A 39 1.09 2.04 -0.13
CA GLN A 39 1.86 2.41 1.06
C GLN A 39 3.29 1.90 0.94
N LEU A 40 4.26 2.79 1.08
CA LEU A 40 5.65 2.39 1.35
C LEU A 40 5.78 2.10 2.83
N LEU A 41 6.20 0.89 3.15
CA LEU A 41 6.44 0.43 4.51
C LEU A 41 7.92 0.14 4.71
N GLU A 42 8.39 0.29 5.93
CA GLU A 42 9.74 -0.10 6.35
C GLU A 42 9.65 -1.00 7.59
N THR A 43 10.36 -2.13 7.55
CA THR A 43 10.47 -3.03 8.71
C THR A 43 11.46 -2.48 9.73
N ASP A 44 11.45 -3.01 10.95
CA ASP A 44 12.43 -2.61 11.97
C ASP A 44 13.89 -2.96 11.58
N LYS A 45 14.07 -3.80 10.56
CA LYS A 45 15.39 -4.15 9.98
C LYS A 45 15.77 -3.27 8.77
N GLY A 46 14.96 -2.26 8.44
CA GLY A 46 15.20 -1.35 7.31
C GLY A 46 14.78 -1.92 5.94
N GLU A 47 14.08 -3.04 5.89
CA GLU A 47 13.58 -3.59 4.62
C GLU A 47 12.36 -2.80 4.14
N ARG A 48 12.33 -2.42 2.85
CA ARG A 48 11.22 -1.71 2.25
C ARG A 48 10.23 -2.64 1.57
N LEU A 49 8.96 -2.41 1.85
CA LEU A 49 7.82 -3.14 1.30
C LEU A 49 6.83 -2.15 0.68
N VAL A 50 6.11 -2.56 -0.36
CA VAL A 50 5.00 -1.79 -0.92
C VAL A 50 3.70 -2.55 -0.73
N ARG A 51 2.76 -1.94 -0.01
CA ARG A 51 1.45 -2.53 0.29
C ARG A 51 0.36 -1.85 -0.52
N PHE A 52 -0.37 -2.65 -1.29
CA PHE A 52 -1.61 -2.27 -1.95
C PHE A 52 -2.78 -2.66 -1.05
N ALA A 53 -3.62 -1.69 -0.72
CA ALA A 53 -4.80 -1.88 0.11
C ALA A 53 -5.97 -1.08 -0.48
N TYR A 54 -7.18 -1.40 -0.04
CA TYR A 54 -8.33 -0.56 -0.35
C TYR A 54 -9.13 -0.29 0.92
N THR A 55 -9.78 0.88 0.94
CA THR A 55 -10.67 1.30 2.02
C THR A 55 -12.06 1.51 1.47
N THR A 56 -13.08 1.19 2.25
CA THR A 56 -14.46 1.65 2.01
C THR A 56 -14.87 2.43 3.23
N ASP A 57 -15.48 3.61 3.03
CA ASP A 57 -15.88 4.50 4.13
C ASP A 57 -14.73 4.76 5.13
N GLY A 58 -13.50 4.90 4.61
CA GLY A 58 -12.30 5.18 5.41
C GLY A 58 -11.69 3.99 6.17
N THR A 59 -12.31 2.80 6.13
CA THR A 59 -11.79 1.60 6.81
C THR A 59 -11.06 0.69 5.84
N THR A 60 -9.79 0.36 6.11
CA THR A 60 -9.04 -0.66 5.35
C THR A 60 -9.71 -2.02 5.47
N ARG A 61 -10.12 -2.58 4.33
CA ARG A 61 -10.73 -3.90 4.24
C ARG A 61 -9.62 -4.99 4.17
N ARG A 62 -9.97 -6.24 4.50
CA ARG A 62 -9.05 -7.38 4.57
C ARG A 62 -8.40 -7.67 3.20
N GLY A 63 -7.25 -8.34 3.23
CA GLY A 63 -6.54 -8.84 2.03
C GLY A 63 -5.57 -7.87 1.34
N PRO A 64 -4.81 -6.99 2.05
CA PRO A 64 -3.82 -6.17 1.38
C PRO A 64 -2.69 -7.03 0.80
N VAL A 65 -2.32 -6.76 -0.46
CA VAL A 65 -1.18 -7.41 -1.11
C VAL A 65 0.06 -6.61 -0.77
N THR A 66 1.07 -7.26 -0.21
CA THR A 66 2.35 -6.63 0.14
C THR A 66 3.44 -7.24 -0.73
N LEU A 67 4.16 -6.40 -1.46
CA LEU A 67 5.30 -6.76 -2.28
C LEU A 67 6.59 -6.36 -1.57
N ARG A 68 7.63 -7.19 -1.67
CA ARG A 68 9.00 -6.69 -1.44
C ARG A 68 9.42 -5.84 -2.63
N LEU A 69 10.45 -5.02 -2.43
CA LEU A 69 10.96 -4.12 -3.47
C LEU A 69 11.28 -4.85 -4.80
N ARG A 70 11.91 -6.03 -4.71
CA ARG A 70 12.22 -6.87 -5.89
C ARG A 70 10.98 -7.36 -6.65
N ASP A 71 9.87 -7.61 -5.94
CA ASP A 71 8.64 -8.09 -6.55
C ASP A 71 7.90 -6.91 -7.22
N LEU A 72 8.02 -5.70 -6.64
CA LEU A 72 7.56 -4.47 -7.28
C LEU A 72 8.35 -4.12 -8.54
N GLU A 73 9.67 -4.34 -8.55
CA GLU A 73 10.51 -4.18 -9.74
C GLU A 73 10.04 -5.12 -10.86
N ARG A 74 9.78 -6.39 -10.54
CA ARG A 74 9.22 -7.36 -11.48
C ARG A 74 7.84 -6.96 -11.98
N LEU A 75 6.97 -6.44 -11.11
CA LEU A 75 5.65 -5.93 -11.51
C LEU A 75 5.79 -4.78 -12.51
N ARG A 76 6.67 -3.80 -12.26
CA ARG A 76 6.89 -2.69 -13.20
C ARG A 76 7.38 -3.17 -14.56
N ALA A 77 8.32 -4.11 -14.59
CA ALA A 77 8.79 -4.69 -15.84
C ALA A 77 7.68 -5.45 -16.58
N ALA A 78 6.89 -6.26 -15.86
CA ALA A 78 5.78 -7.01 -16.46
C ALA A 78 4.67 -6.10 -17.00
N LEU A 79 4.37 -4.98 -16.34
CA LEU A 79 3.37 -4.02 -16.83
C LEU A 79 3.76 -3.45 -18.20
N ALA A 80 5.05 -3.20 -18.46
CA ALA A 80 5.51 -2.73 -19.77
C ALA A 80 5.21 -3.72 -20.91
N GLU A 81 5.20 -5.03 -20.61
CA GLU A 81 4.88 -6.10 -21.56
C GLU A 81 3.36 -6.35 -21.70
N HIS A 82 2.53 -5.67 -20.90
CA HIS A 82 1.08 -5.82 -20.86
C HIS A 82 0.39 -4.46 -21.05
N PRO A 83 0.37 -3.91 -22.29
CA PRO A 83 0.00 -2.52 -22.54
C PRO A 83 -1.38 -2.14 -21.98
N GLY A 84 -2.41 -2.99 -22.15
CA GLY A 84 -3.76 -2.70 -21.63
C GLY A 84 -3.86 -2.61 -20.10
N LEU A 85 -2.82 -3.01 -19.34
CA LEU A 85 -2.73 -2.79 -17.89
C LEU A 85 -1.85 -1.59 -17.52
N ALA A 86 -1.05 -1.07 -18.45
CA ALA A 86 -0.08 0.00 -18.23
C ALA A 86 -0.53 1.38 -18.75
N GLU A 87 -1.72 1.45 -19.36
CA GLU A 87 -2.38 2.70 -19.78
C GLU A 87 -2.67 3.67 -18.62
#